data_AF-A0AA39Y4I3-F1
#
_entry.id   AF-A0AA39Y4I3-F1
#
_cell.length_a   1.000
_cell.length_b   1.000
_cell.length_c   1.000
_cell.angle_alpha   90.00
_cell.angle_beta   90.00
_cell.angle_gamma   90.00
#
_symmetry.space_group_name_H-M   'P 1'
#
loop_
_entity.id
_entity.type
_entity.pdbx_description
1 polymer ?
#
loop_
_entity_poly.entity_id
_entity_poly.type
_entity_poly.pdbx_seq_one_letter_code
_entity_poly.pdbx_strand_id
1 'polypeptide(L)'
;MHALTLSTLAAALFASATFAHTDCKSVDASVIKHTGISTGVEEKHDGIRLYIAKPDNSSIRAKENPTSAIVYLTDVFGIELVENRLLADSFARAGYLTIAPDLFNNEHASGDINVPGFNTSAFLARHGPDVTDPIIASTINHLRTAYGIKKIGLTGYCFGGRYSFRFLGAGKGGDAGYAAHPSLLENGEIEAIKGPAAIGAAETDGMMSPARRSEIEALLAKGSAPWQVNLYSGTNHGFGVRANISDPEQLAGKEEAFLQAVRWFDRHLSRPDFILRPAVDEDRDACYTIHRVAMYDVVKATFGWDEEDQIARWNSEWDPSEFQIVVVDGRMIGSIDVVDRTNDILLSGIELEPAFQGRGIGSALIGKLQAKAAQRGVPLVLGVFEANPRARALYERLGFKEFHREGIKALMRWEPDVVKKG
;
A
#
# COMPACT_ATOMS: atom_id res chain seq x y z
N MET A 1 54.53 -40.68 36.68
CA MET A 1 53.92 -39.90 37.78
C MET A 1 53.64 -38.48 37.28
N HIS A 2 52.36 -38.07 37.31
CA HIS A 2 51.80 -36.69 37.32
C HIS A 2 52.05 -35.83 36.07
N ALA A 3 51.07 -35.51 35.20
CA ALA A 3 49.81 -34.75 35.34
C ALA A 3 49.97 -33.23 35.55
N LEU A 4 49.59 -32.44 34.53
CA LEU A 4 49.19 -31.00 34.54
C LEU A 4 48.68 -30.66 33.11
N THR A 5 47.40 -30.76 32.76
CA THR A 5 46.27 -29.79 32.88
C THR A 5 46.44 -28.41 32.20
N LEU A 6 45.61 -28.24 31.17
CA LEU A 6 44.74 -27.10 30.82
C LEU A 6 45.29 -25.75 30.29
N SER A 7 44.86 -25.47 29.06
CA SER A 7 44.11 -24.29 28.59
C SER A 7 44.81 -22.93 28.49
N THR A 8 44.92 -22.44 27.25
CA THR A 8 44.42 -21.11 26.87
C THR A 8 44.03 -21.13 25.39
N LEU A 9 42.74 -21.33 25.14
CA LEU A 9 42.08 -21.07 23.86
C LEU A 9 42.02 -19.55 23.70
N ALA A 10 42.50 -19.01 22.59
CA ALA A 10 42.37 -17.60 22.26
C ALA A 10 40.88 -17.23 22.14
N ALA A 11 40.38 -16.47 23.10
CA ALA A 11 39.06 -15.88 23.04
C ALA A 11 39.05 -14.81 21.95
N ALA A 12 38.46 -15.14 20.80
CA ALA A 12 38.02 -14.14 19.85
C ALA A 12 36.95 -13.28 20.54
N LEU A 13 37.32 -12.04 20.88
CA LEU A 13 36.39 -10.99 21.25
C LEU A 13 35.49 -10.73 20.04
N PHE A 14 34.33 -11.40 20.00
CA PHE A 14 33.18 -10.88 19.28
C PHE A 14 32.82 -9.56 19.95
N ALA A 15 33.26 -8.45 19.34
CA ALA A 15 32.61 -7.18 19.55
C ALA A 15 31.15 -7.39 19.18
N SER A 16 30.30 -7.55 20.19
CA SER A 16 28.86 -7.39 20.04
C SER A 16 28.67 -5.96 19.58
N ALA A 17 28.52 -5.76 18.28
CA ALA A 17 27.85 -4.59 17.76
C ALA A 17 26.46 -4.64 18.40
N THR A 18 26.30 -3.88 19.48
CA THR A 18 25.00 -3.40 19.89
C THR A 18 24.51 -2.58 18.71
N PHE A 19 23.83 -3.23 17.77
CA PHE A 19 22.89 -2.53 16.93
C PHE A 19 21.99 -1.80 17.91
N ALA A 20 22.11 -0.48 17.95
CA ALA A 20 21.01 0.32 18.45
C ALA A 20 19.81 -0.19 17.68
N HIS A 21 18.89 -0.87 18.38
CA HIS A 21 17.56 -1.08 17.86
C HIS A 21 17.03 0.34 17.64
N THR A 22 17.22 0.88 16.44
CA THR A 22 16.19 1.74 15.87
C THR A 22 14.92 0.94 16.04
N ASP A 23 14.07 1.39 16.97
CA ASP A 23 12.73 0.85 17.19
C ASP A 23 12.14 0.55 15.82
N CYS A 24 12.07 -0.73 15.47
CA CYS A 24 11.42 -1.13 14.25
C CYS A 24 9.97 -0.67 14.45
N LYS A 25 9.52 0.32 13.67
CA LYS A 25 8.13 0.82 13.65
C LYS A 25 7.13 -0.27 13.19
N SER A 26 7.44 -1.55 13.39
CA SER A 26 6.63 -2.69 12.99
C SER A 26 5.45 -2.85 13.94
N VAL A 27 4.28 -3.02 13.36
CA VAL A 27 3.07 -3.46 14.04
C VAL A 27 3.29 -4.88 14.54
N ASP A 28 3.09 -5.11 15.83
CA ASP A 28 3.08 -6.43 16.44
C ASP A 28 1.66 -6.83 16.85
N ALA A 29 1.52 -8.03 17.43
CA ALA A 29 0.23 -8.56 17.84
C ALA A 29 -0.49 -7.73 18.93
N SER A 30 0.17 -6.77 19.60
CA SER A 30 -0.44 -5.94 20.65
C SER A 30 -1.59 -5.06 20.16
N VAL A 31 -1.64 -4.75 18.86
CA VAL A 31 -2.76 -3.99 18.28
C VAL A 31 -4.01 -4.85 18.09
N ILE A 32 -3.91 -6.18 18.19
CA ILE A 32 -4.99 -7.12 17.89
C ILE A 32 -5.81 -7.35 19.16
N LYS A 33 -7.14 -7.22 19.05
CA LYS A 33 -8.05 -7.65 20.12
C LYS A 33 -8.91 -8.81 19.63
N HIS A 34 -8.89 -9.88 20.41
CA HIS A 34 -9.70 -11.06 20.16
C HIS A 34 -10.96 -11.13 21.03
N THR A 35 -10.94 -10.47 22.18
CA THR A 35 -12.04 -10.48 23.16
C THR A 35 -12.23 -9.08 23.79
N GLY A 36 -13.35 -8.92 24.51
CA GLY A 36 -13.66 -7.71 25.27
C GLY A 36 -14.71 -6.83 24.61
N ILE A 37 -14.77 -5.57 25.07
CA ILE A 37 -15.75 -4.57 24.61
C ILE A 37 -15.14 -3.76 23.47
N SER A 38 -15.91 -3.62 22.41
CA SER A 38 -15.56 -2.78 21.26
C SER A 38 -15.63 -1.29 21.60
N THR A 39 -14.74 -0.48 21.04
CA THR A 39 -14.52 0.93 21.44
C THR A 39 -15.02 1.97 20.43
N GLY A 40 -15.29 1.55 19.20
CA GLY A 40 -15.86 2.40 18.16
C GLY A 40 -17.31 2.81 18.45
N VAL A 41 -17.80 3.76 17.65
CA VAL A 41 -19.14 4.35 17.79
C VAL A 41 -20.00 4.03 16.57
N GLU A 42 -21.29 3.88 16.78
CA GLU A 42 -22.25 3.74 15.68
C GLU A 42 -22.81 5.10 15.28
N GLU A 43 -22.75 5.41 14.00
CA GLU A 43 -23.33 6.61 13.40
C GLU A 43 -24.18 6.22 12.19
N LYS A 44 -25.10 7.09 11.77
CA LYS A 44 -25.90 6.89 10.55
C LYS A 44 -25.50 7.93 9.50
N HIS A 45 -25.22 7.46 8.29
CA HIS A 45 -24.96 8.31 7.12
C HIS A 45 -25.73 7.77 5.92
N ASP A 46 -26.50 8.64 5.24
CA ASP A 46 -27.36 8.26 4.10
C ASP A 46 -28.25 7.04 4.36
N GLY A 47 -28.74 6.90 5.61
CA GLY A 47 -29.56 5.77 6.04
C GLY A 47 -28.77 4.48 6.36
N ILE A 48 -27.48 4.45 6.07
CA ILE A 48 -26.56 3.33 6.35
C ILE A 48 -26.03 3.49 7.78
N ARG A 49 -26.07 2.41 8.57
CA ARG A 49 -25.36 2.37 9.86
C ARG A 49 -23.88 2.10 9.64
N LEU A 50 -23.04 2.89 10.28
CA LEU A 50 -21.59 2.81 10.21
C LEU A 50 -21.06 2.57 11.62
N TYR A 51 -20.24 1.55 11.79
CA TYR A 51 -19.39 1.41 12.96
C TYR A 51 -18.05 2.10 12.68
N ILE A 52 -17.72 3.12 13.49
CA ILE A 52 -16.57 4.01 13.27
C ILE A 52 -15.59 3.83 14.42
N ALA A 53 -14.40 3.31 14.10
CA ALA A 53 -13.28 3.19 15.01
C ALA A 53 -12.18 4.18 14.63
N LYS A 54 -11.77 5.03 15.58
CA LYS A 54 -10.76 6.08 15.37
C LYS A 54 -9.46 5.71 16.08
N PRO A 55 -8.29 5.98 15.47
CA PRO A 55 -7.02 5.79 16.14
C PRO A 55 -6.90 6.76 17.33
N ASP A 56 -6.09 6.40 18.31
CA ASP A 56 -5.77 7.31 19.42
C ASP A 56 -5.10 8.59 18.89
N ASN A 57 -5.44 9.74 19.44
CA ASN A 57 -4.84 11.03 19.08
C ASN A 57 -3.33 11.07 19.33
N SER A 58 -2.80 10.24 20.24
CA SER A 58 -1.37 10.09 20.48
C SER A 58 -0.68 9.16 19.48
N SER A 59 -1.42 8.44 18.62
CA SER A 59 -0.87 7.48 17.66
C SER A 59 0.04 8.18 16.65
N ILE A 60 1.34 7.84 16.70
CA ILE A 60 2.34 8.32 15.74
C ILE A 60 1.97 7.84 14.33
N ARG A 61 1.55 6.57 14.20
CA ARG A 61 1.17 5.98 12.90
C ARG A 61 -0.03 6.67 12.26
N ALA A 62 -1.00 7.13 13.07
CA ALA A 62 -2.12 7.92 12.56
C ALA A 62 -1.68 9.30 12.07
N LYS A 63 -0.70 9.92 12.75
CA LYS A 63 -0.13 11.22 12.34
C LYS A 63 0.70 11.12 11.06
N GLU A 64 1.34 9.99 10.80
CA GLU A 64 2.06 9.71 9.55
C GLU A 64 1.11 9.45 8.37
N ASN A 65 -0.14 9.04 8.64
CA ASN A 65 -1.13 8.70 7.61
C ASN A 65 -2.47 9.43 7.78
N PRO A 66 -2.50 10.77 7.94
CA PRO A 66 -3.69 11.50 8.35
C PRO A 66 -4.77 11.56 7.26
N THR A 67 -4.44 11.15 6.03
CA THR A 67 -5.36 11.15 4.88
C THR A 67 -5.65 9.76 4.35
N SER A 68 -5.40 8.72 5.16
CA SER A 68 -5.66 7.32 4.83
C SER A 68 -6.68 6.72 5.79
N ALA A 69 -7.61 5.92 5.27
CA ALA A 69 -8.61 5.20 6.07
C ALA A 69 -8.86 3.80 5.53
N ILE A 70 -9.44 2.95 6.37
CA ILE A 70 -9.86 1.59 6.03
C ILE A 70 -11.38 1.51 6.03
N VAL A 71 -11.94 0.96 4.95
CA VAL A 71 -13.31 0.45 4.93
C VAL A 71 -13.24 -1.05 5.25
N TYR A 72 -13.86 -1.43 6.37
CA TYR A 72 -13.90 -2.81 6.86
C TYR A 72 -15.21 -3.47 6.44
N LEU A 73 -15.13 -4.45 5.55
CA LEU A 73 -16.26 -5.16 4.97
C LEU A 73 -16.42 -6.51 5.68
N THR A 74 -17.49 -6.63 6.46
CA THR A 74 -17.69 -7.77 7.37
C THR A 74 -17.97 -9.06 6.62
N ASP A 75 -17.87 -10.18 7.34
CA ASP A 75 -18.53 -11.42 6.95
C ASP A 75 -20.06 -11.31 7.14
N VAL A 76 -20.77 -12.42 6.89
CA VAL A 76 -22.24 -12.46 6.88
C VAL A 76 -22.90 -12.13 8.23
N PHE A 77 -22.14 -12.12 9.33
CA PHE A 77 -22.66 -11.81 10.66
C PHE A 77 -22.72 -10.30 10.95
N GLY A 78 -22.22 -9.47 10.02
CA GLY A 78 -22.38 -8.02 10.10
C GLY A 78 -21.56 -7.37 11.19
N ILE A 79 -21.83 -6.08 11.41
CA ILE A 79 -21.22 -5.30 12.49
C ILE A 79 -21.75 -5.72 13.86
N GLU A 80 -22.76 -6.58 13.95
CA GLU A 80 -23.36 -7.09 15.17
C GLU A 80 -22.49 -8.15 15.85
N LEU A 81 -21.69 -8.87 15.07
CA LEU A 81 -20.67 -9.76 15.60
C LEU A 81 -19.54 -8.95 16.25
N VAL A 82 -19.29 -9.20 17.54
CA VAL A 82 -18.29 -8.45 18.31
C VAL A 82 -16.89 -8.60 17.73
N GLU A 83 -16.54 -9.76 17.18
CA GLU A 83 -15.26 -10.03 16.52
C GLU A 83 -15.01 -9.10 15.34
N ASN A 84 -16.04 -8.77 14.55
CA ASN A 84 -15.93 -7.81 13.44
C ASN A 84 -15.65 -6.39 13.97
N ARG A 85 -16.32 -5.97 15.06
CA ARG A 85 -16.04 -4.67 15.71
C ARG A 85 -14.65 -4.61 16.30
N LEU A 86 -14.20 -5.68 16.95
CA LEU A 86 -12.86 -5.77 17.55
C LEU A 86 -11.75 -5.74 16.49
N LEU A 87 -12.00 -6.31 15.30
CA LEU A 87 -11.09 -6.18 14.15
C LEU A 87 -11.06 -4.76 13.61
N ALA A 88 -12.21 -4.09 13.47
CA ALA A 88 -12.26 -2.67 13.11
C ALA A 88 -11.49 -1.81 14.13
N ASP A 89 -11.66 -2.06 15.43
CA ASP A 89 -10.88 -1.42 16.49
C ASP A 89 -9.38 -1.76 16.41
N SER A 90 -9.02 -2.96 15.93
CA SER A 90 -7.63 -3.37 15.73
C SER A 90 -6.97 -2.55 14.62
N PHE A 91 -7.67 -2.28 13.52
CA PHE A 91 -7.16 -1.36 12.49
C PHE A 91 -7.03 0.08 13.03
N ALA A 92 -7.94 0.51 13.91
CA ALA A 92 -7.81 1.79 14.60
C ALA A 92 -6.58 1.85 15.53
N ARG A 93 -6.33 0.81 16.33
CA ARG A 93 -5.08 0.69 17.09
C ARG A 93 -3.85 0.62 16.20
N ALA A 94 -4.00 0.08 14.99
CA ALA A 94 -3.00 0.13 13.95
C ALA A 94 -2.91 1.49 13.23
N GLY A 95 -3.49 2.56 13.76
CA GLY A 95 -3.30 3.92 13.28
C GLY A 95 -4.21 4.35 12.13
N TYR A 96 -5.20 3.55 11.74
CA TYR A 96 -6.12 3.91 10.65
C TYR A 96 -7.46 4.39 11.18
N LEU A 97 -8.03 5.45 10.60
CA LEU A 97 -9.49 5.62 10.69
C LEU A 97 -10.15 4.41 10.03
N THR A 98 -11.04 3.71 10.74
CA THR A 98 -11.72 2.53 10.21
C THR A 98 -13.23 2.69 10.29
N ILE A 99 -13.90 2.48 9.15
CA ILE A 99 -15.37 2.49 9.07
C ILE A 99 -15.84 1.14 8.54
N ALA A 100 -16.71 0.47 9.29
CA ALA A 100 -17.41 -0.74 8.88
C ALA A 100 -18.89 -0.40 8.61
N PRO A 101 -19.36 -0.40 7.35
CA PRO A 101 -20.77 -0.23 7.07
C PRO A 101 -21.56 -1.51 7.38
N ASP A 102 -22.81 -1.34 7.77
CA ASP A 102 -23.80 -2.41 7.79
C ASP A 102 -24.14 -2.82 6.35
N LEU A 103 -23.49 -3.89 5.87
CA LEU A 103 -23.69 -4.42 4.52
C LEU A 103 -25.06 -5.08 4.31
N PHE A 104 -25.80 -5.33 5.38
CA PHE A 104 -27.01 -6.15 5.35
C PHE A 104 -28.28 -5.40 5.75
N ASN A 105 -28.20 -4.09 6.05
CA ASN A 105 -29.34 -3.27 6.47
C ASN A 105 -30.13 -3.88 7.65
N ASN A 106 -29.43 -4.35 8.68
CA ASN A 106 -29.96 -5.11 9.82
C ASN A 106 -30.45 -6.55 9.48
N GLU A 107 -30.34 -7.01 8.24
CA GLU A 107 -30.66 -8.38 7.84
C GLU A 107 -29.43 -9.29 7.87
N HIS A 108 -28.49 -9.11 8.81
CA HIS A 108 -27.30 -9.95 8.94
C HIS A 108 -27.66 -11.39 9.37
N ALA A 109 -26.76 -12.34 9.11
CA ALA A 109 -26.93 -13.72 9.56
C ALA A 109 -26.84 -13.80 11.10
N SER A 110 -27.60 -14.71 11.71
CA SER A 110 -27.38 -15.07 13.12
C SER A 110 -25.95 -15.56 13.33
N GLY A 111 -25.35 -15.33 14.50
CA GLY A 111 -23.95 -15.69 14.84
C GLY A 111 -23.53 -17.15 14.60
N ASP A 112 -24.49 -18.02 14.28
CA ASP A 112 -24.29 -19.32 13.69
C ASP A 112 -25.16 -19.47 12.42
N ILE A 113 -24.54 -19.78 11.28
CA ILE A 113 -25.23 -20.02 10.00
C ILE A 113 -25.76 -21.46 9.88
N ASN A 114 -25.39 -22.36 10.80
CA ASN A 114 -25.86 -23.74 10.83
C ASN A 114 -27.17 -23.90 11.62
N VAL A 115 -27.74 -22.79 12.11
CA VAL A 115 -29.02 -22.80 12.82
C VAL A 115 -30.12 -23.32 11.87
N PRO A 116 -30.94 -24.30 12.30
CA PRO A 116 -32.04 -24.81 11.49
C PRO A 116 -32.95 -23.69 10.98
N GLY A 117 -33.15 -23.64 9.65
CA GLY A 117 -34.03 -22.66 9.01
C GLY A 117 -33.32 -21.45 8.39
N PHE A 118 -32.01 -21.26 8.61
CA PHE A 118 -31.25 -20.25 7.88
C PHE A 118 -30.96 -20.70 6.44
N ASN A 119 -31.50 -19.99 5.45
CA ASN A 119 -31.25 -20.27 4.04
C ASN A 119 -30.11 -19.38 3.53
N THR A 120 -28.88 -19.89 3.62
CA THR A 120 -27.67 -19.19 3.20
C THR A 120 -27.72 -18.75 1.73
N SER A 121 -28.23 -19.59 0.82
CA SER A 121 -28.33 -19.26 -0.60
C SER A 121 -29.29 -18.08 -0.86
N ALA A 122 -30.46 -18.10 -0.21
CA ALA A 122 -31.43 -17.02 -0.33
C ALA A 122 -30.94 -15.72 0.31
N PHE A 123 -30.21 -15.82 1.43
CA PHE A 123 -29.54 -14.69 2.07
C PHE A 123 -28.54 -14.04 1.10
N LEU A 124 -27.59 -14.82 0.58
CA LEU A 124 -26.54 -14.31 -0.31
C LEU A 124 -27.13 -13.70 -1.59
N ALA A 125 -28.21 -14.28 -2.13
CA ALA A 125 -28.88 -13.74 -3.30
C ALA A 125 -29.53 -12.36 -3.07
N ARG A 126 -30.06 -12.09 -1.86
CA ARG A 126 -30.63 -10.77 -1.52
C ARG A 126 -29.57 -9.70 -1.26
N HIS A 127 -28.35 -10.11 -0.95
CA HIS A 127 -27.20 -9.21 -0.73
C HIS A 127 -26.20 -9.26 -1.89
N GLY A 128 -26.71 -9.38 -3.11
CA GLY A 128 -25.89 -9.31 -4.32
C GLY A 128 -25.28 -7.93 -4.56
N PRO A 129 -24.49 -7.78 -5.65
CA PRO A 129 -23.78 -6.53 -5.94
C PRO A 129 -24.68 -5.30 -6.09
N ASP A 130 -25.88 -5.44 -6.65
CA ASP A 130 -26.81 -4.32 -6.84
C ASP A 130 -27.30 -3.70 -5.52
N VAL A 131 -27.26 -4.47 -4.43
CA VAL A 131 -27.63 -4.02 -3.09
C VAL A 131 -26.39 -3.55 -2.31
N THR A 132 -25.28 -4.29 -2.43
CA THR A 132 -24.09 -4.07 -1.60
C THR A 132 -23.17 -2.98 -2.14
N ASP A 133 -23.00 -2.87 -3.46
CA ASP A 133 -22.11 -1.84 -4.06
C ASP A 133 -22.54 -0.41 -3.67
N PRO A 134 -23.84 -0.01 -3.70
CA PRO A 134 -24.25 1.33 -3.28
C PRO A 134 -23.87 1.68 -1.83
N ILE A 135 -23.92 0.71 -0.91
CA ILE A 135 -23.57 0.90 0.50
C ILE A 135 -22.08 1.25 0.64
N ILE A 136 -21.22 0.48 -0.06
CA ILE A 136 -19.78 0.68 -0.02
C ILE A 136 -19.40 1.98 -0.73
N ALA A 137 -20.02 2.28 -1.87
CA ALA A 137 -19.79 3.54 -2.60
C ALA A 137 -20.17 4.77 -1.76
N SER A 138 -21.30 4.75 -1.06
CA SER A 138 -21.70 5.82 -0.14
C SER A 138 -20.69 5.96 1.02
N THR A 139 -20.23 4.84 1.59
CA THR A 139 -19.21 4.85 2.66
C THR A 139 -17.88 5.46 2.18
N ILE A 140 -17.42 5.11 0.98
CA ILE A 140 -16.23 5.71 0.35
C ILE A 140 -16.43 7.22 0.14
N ASN A 141 -17.58 7.62 -0.39
CA ASN A 141 -17.90 9.03 -0.60
C ASN A 141 -17.91 9.81 0.74
N HIS A 142 -18.45 9.21 1.80
CA HIS A 142 -18.44 9.79 3.14
C HIS A 142 -17.02 10.04 3.65
N LEU A 143 -16.12 9.04 3.54
CA LEU A 143 -14.71 9.18 3.90
C LEU A 143 -14.02 10.32 3.12
N ARG A 144 -14.32 10.46 1.83
CA ARG A 144 -13.74 11.50 0.97
C ARG A 144 -14.23 12.90 1.36
N THR A 145 -15.53 13.05 1.61
CA THR A 145 -16.18 14.36 1.77
C THR A 145 -16.21 14.85 3.22
N ALA A 146 -16.50 13.98 4.19
CA ALA A 146 -16.61 14.36 5.61
C ALA A 146 -15.27 14.31 6.35
N TYR A 147 -14.39 13.37 5.97
CA TYR A 147 -13.10 13.16 6.63
C TYR A 147 -11.88 13.62 5.82
N GLY A 148 -12.08 14.07 4.57
CA GLY A 148 -10.98 14.52 3.71
C GLY A 148 -9.97 13.43 3.36
N ILE A 149 -10.36 12.16 3.47
CA ILE A 149 -9.49 11.02 3.22
C ILE A 149 -9.13 10.97 1.74
N LYS A 150 -7.85 10.77 1.42
CA LYS A 150 -7.30 10.71 0.05
C LYS A 150 -6.95 9.29 -0.38
N LYS A 151 -6.66 8.40 0.58
CA LYS A 151 -6.33 6.99 0.32
C LYS A 151 -7.25 6.07 1.12
N ILE A 152 -7.89 5.11 0.45
CA ILE A 152 -8.81 4.15 1.08
C ILE A 152 -8.32 2.73 0.87
N GLY A 153 -8.02 2.05 1.97
CA GLY A 153 -7.88 0.61 2.00
C GLY A 153 -9.24 -0.06 2.14
N LEU A 154 -9.46 -1.16 1.44
CA LEU A 154 -10.63 -2.01 1.59
C LEU A 154 -10.17 -3.33 2.18
N THR A 155 -10.63 -3.66 3.37
CA THR A 155 -10.39 -4.99 3.95
C THR A 155 -11.70 -5.75 4.00
N GLY A 156 -11.71 -7.01 3.59
CA GLY A 156 -12.92 -7.82 3.53
C GLY A 156 -12.73 -9.22 4.09
N TYR A 157 -13.75 -9.73 4.76
CA TYR A 157 -13.72 -11.05 5.39
C TYR A 157 -14.89 -11.89 4.86
N CYS A 158 -14.64 -13.13 4.40
CA CYS A 158 -15.67 -13.98 3.81
C CYS A 158 -16.44 -13.24 2.69
N PHE A 159 -17.71 -12.93 2.91
CA PHE A 159 -18.58 -12.18 2.00
C PHE A 159 -17.98 -10.81 1.64
N GLY A 160 -17.51 -10.05 2.61
CA GLY A 160 -16.89 -8.74 2.38
C GLY A 160 -15.60 -8.81 1.55
N GLY A 161 -14.94 -9.98 1.53
CA GLY A 161 -13.71 -10.22 0.75
C GLY A 161 -13.92 -10.11 -0.76
N ARG A 162 -15.10 -10.47 -1.28
CA ARG A 162 -15.46 -10.23 -2.68
C ARG A 162 -15.42 -8.72 -2.98
N TYR A 163 -16.07 -7.95 -2.13
CA TYR A 163 -16.30 -6.53 -2.34
C TYR A 163 -15.04 -5.68 -2.14
N SER A 164 -14.10 -6.12 -1.30
CA SER A 164 -12.82 -5.41 -1.17
C SER A 164 -12.05 -5.38 -2.50
N PHE A 165 -12.18 -6.42 -3.34
CA PHE A 165 -11.58 -6.45 -4.67
C PHE A 165 -12.45 -5.83 -5.77
N ARG A 166 -13.79 -5.99 -5.72
CA ARG A 166 -14.70 -5.28 -6.65
C ARG A 166 -14.44 -3.77 -6.66
N PHE A 167 -14.17 -3.20 -5.48
CA PHE A 167 -13.92 -1.76 -5.34
C PHE A 167 -12.48 -1.32 -5.67
N LEU A 168 -11.60 -2.24 -6.08
CA LEU A 168 -10.34 -1.93 -6.75
C LEU A 168 -10.47 -1.81 -8.28
N GLY A 169 -11.68 -1.99 -8.83
CA GLY A 169 -11.97 -1.69 -10.22
C GLY A 169 -11.79 -0.21 -10.56
N ALA A 170 -11.55 0.09 -11.84
CA ALA A 170 -11.38 1.46 -12.31
C ALA A 170 -12.55 2.35 -11.89
N GLY A 171 -12.26 3.49 -11.24
CA GLY A 171 -13.25 4.47 -10.82
C GLY A 171 -14.11 4.10 -9.61
N LYS A 172 -13.88 2.95 -8.96
CA LYS A 172 -14.68 2.50 -7.81
C LYS A 172 -14.25 3.11 -6.46
N GLY A 173 -13.04 3.68 -6.39
CA GLY A 173 -12.61 4.54 -5.28
C GLY A 173 -11.72 3.90 -4.21
N GLY A 174 -11.47 2.59 -4.29
CA GLY A 174 -10.46 1.88 -3.48
C GLY A 174 -9.04 2.05 -4.00
N ASP A 175 -8.08 2.20 -3.09
CA ASP A 175 -6.66 2.39 -3.41
C ASP A 175 -5.81 1.14 -3.17
N ALA A 176 -6.17 0.30 -2.20
CA ALA A 176 -5.54 -1.00 -1.92
C ALA A 176 -6.56 -1.94 -1.27
N GLY A 177 -6.50 -3.23 -1.60
CA GLY A 177 -7.45 -4.22 -1.08
C GLY A 177 -6.76 -5.37 -0.37
N TYR A 178 -7.40 -5.84 0.68
CA TYR A 178 -7.07 -7.07 1.38
C TYR A 178 -8.34 -7.92 1.55
N ALA A 179 -8.22 -9.23 1.45
CA ALA A 179 -9.29 -10.15 1.81
C ALA A 179 -8.78 -11.34 2.63
N ALA A 180 -9.41 -11.62 3.76
CA ALA A 180 -9.23 -12.88 4.46
C ALA A 180 -10.35 -13.85 4.08
N HIS A 181 -9.97 -15.06 3.64
CA HIS A 181 -10.87 -16.15 3.24
C HIS A 181 -12.09 -15.68 2.41
N PRO A 182 -11.91 -14.93 1.31
CA PRO A 182 -13.01 -14.40 0.51
C PRO A 182 -13.92 -15.51 -0.03
N SER A 183 -15.22 -15.22 -0.10
CA SER A 183 -16.23 -16.07 -0.74
C SER A 183 -16.83 -15.38 -1.95
N LEU A 184 -17.37 -16.15 -2.90
CA LEU A 184 -18.08 -15.65 -4.10
C LEU A 184 -17.28 -14.69 -4.99
N LEU A 185 -15.95 -14.64 -4.87
CA LEU A 185 -15.10 -13.81 -5.71
C LEU A 185 -15.05 -14.40 -7.13
N GLU A 186 -15.50 -13.62 -8.12
CA GLU A 186 -15.62 -14.04 -9.50
C GLU A 186 -14.39 -13.68 -10.35
N ASN A 187 -14.15 -14.42 -11.43
CA ASN A 187 -12.98 -14.21 -12.29
C ASN A 187 -12.94 -12.81 -12.89
N GLY A 188 -14.08 -12.32 -13.40
CA GLY A 188 -14.16 -10.97 -13.99
C GLY A 188 -13.86 -9.87 -12.97
N GLU A 189 -14.14 -10.10 -11.68
CA GLU A 189 -13.82 -9.15 -10.62
C GLU A 189 -12.32 -9.12 -10.34
N ILE A 190 -11.65 -10.28 -10.38
CA ILE A 190 -10.19 -10.40 -10.22
C ILE A 190 -9.48 -9.73 -11.41
N GLU A 191 -9.93 -9.99 -12.64
CA GLU A 191 -9.37 -9.37 -13.85
C GLU A 191 -9.59 -7.85 -13.90
N ALA A 192 -10.62 -7.35 -13.22
CA ALA A 192 -10.92 -5.92 -13.16
C ALA A 192 -10.04 -5.15 -12.16
N ILE A 193 -9.30 -5.82 -11.27
CA ILE A 193 -8.46 -5.18 -10.23
C ILE A 193 -7.43 -4.23 -10.89
N LYS A 194 -7.39 -2.98 -10.42
CA LYS A 194 -6.41 -1.95 -10.83
C LYS A 194 -5.48 -1.50 -9.71
N GLY A 195 -5.80 -1.84 -8.46
CA GLY A 195 -5.01 -1.49 -7.27
C GLY A 195 -4.34 -2.70 -6.62
N PRO A 196 -3.36 -2.49 -5.71
CA PRO A 196 -2.70 -3.58 -4.99
C PRO A 196 -3.70 -4.47 -4.24
N ALA A 197 -3.65 -5.79 -4.46
CA ALA A 197 -4.56 -6.76 -3.84
C ALA A 197 -3.82 -7.86 -3.07
N ALA A 198 -4.19 -8.10 -1.82
CA ALA A 198 -3.64 -9.18 -1.00
C ALA A 198 -4.72 -10.14 -0.46
N ILE A 199 -4.41 -11.43 -0.40
CA ILE A 199 -5.31 -12.48 0.13
C ILE A 199 -4.62 -13.22 1.28
N GLY A 200 -5.34 -13.37 2.38
CA GLY A 200 -5.05 -14.36 3.42
C GLY A 200 -5.98 -15.58 3.26
N ALA A 201 -5.45 -16.68 2.76
CA ALA A 201 -6.20 -17.90 2.48
C ALA A 201 -6.07 -18.91 3.63
N ALA A 202 -7.16 -19.63 3.91
CA ALA A 202 -7.15 -20.76 4.83
C ALA A 202 -6.81 -22.07 4.12
N GLU A 203 -6.05 -22.94 4.78
CA GLU A 203 -5.63 -24.22 4.24
C GLU A 203 -6.82 -25.09 3.81
N THR A 204 -7.77 -25.27 4.72
CA THR A 204 -8.89 -26.21 4.59
C THR A 204 -10.18 -25.56 4.06
N ASP A 205 -10.08 -24.36 3.50
CA ASP A 205 -11.23 -23.62 2.96
C ASP A 205 -11.73 -24.23 1.64
N GLY A 206 -12.93 -24.82 1.68
CA GLY A 206 -13.57 -25.40 0.50
C GLY A 206 -13.99 -24.37 -0.57
N MET A 207 -14.23 -23.11 -0.20
CA MET A 207 -14.56 -22.03 -1.14
C MET A 207 -13.31 -21.52 -1.86
N MET A 208 -12.15 -21.62 -1.21
CA MET A 208 -10.84 -21.35 -1.78
C MET A 208 -10.00 -22.62 -1.83
N SER A 209 -10.51 -23.66 -2.51
CA SER A 209 -9.78 -24.91 -2.72
C SER A 209 -8.41 -24.67 -3.38
N PRO A 210 -7.44 -25.59 -3.28
CA PRO A 210 -6.13 -25.44 -3.95
C PRO A 210 -6.25 -25.06 -5.43
N ALA A 211 -7.18 -25.71 -6.16
CA ALA A 211 -7.44 -25.40 -7.57
C ALA A 211 -7.96 -23.97 -7.75
N ARG A 212 -8.90 -23.51 -6.90
CA ARG A 212 -9.41 -22.15 -6.95
C ARG A 212 -8.34 -21.12 -6.60
N ARG A 213 -7.45 -21.40 -5.63
CA ARG A 213 -6.34 -20.52 -5.27
C ARG A 213 -5.36 -20.35 -6.42
N SER A 214 -4.94 -21.44 -7.06
CA SER A 214 -4.07 -21.38 -8.24
C SER A 214 -4.69 -20.61 -9.41
N GLU A 215 -6.00 -20.72 -9.61
CA GLU A 215 -6.71 -19.92 -10.61
C GLU A 215 -6.70 -18.42 -10.27
N ILE A 216 -6.96 -18.06 -9.01
CA ILE A 216 -6.90 -16.67 -8.54
C ILE A 216 -5.50 -16.08 -8.74
N GLU A 217 -4.46 -16.81 -8.36
CA GLU A 217 -3.06 -16.39 -8.55
C GLU A 217 -2.75 -16.15 -10.04
N ALA A 218 -3.20 -17.06 -10.92
CA ALA A 218 -3.01 -16.92 -12.36
C ALA A 218 -3.75 -15.69 -12.93
N LEU A 219 -4.94 -15.36 -12.42
CA LEU A 219 -5.69 -14.17 -12.84
C LEU A 219 -5.04 -12.88 -12.32
N LEU A 220 -4.60 -12.85 -11.06
CA LEU A 220 -3.87 -11.71 -10.49
C LEU A 220 -2.55 -11.45 -11.25
N ALA A 221 -1.83 -12.50 -11.63
CA ALA A 221 -0.57 -12.41 -12.38
C ALA A 221 -0.72 -11.82 -13.79
N LYS A 222 -1.92 -11.87 -14.39
CA LYS A 222 -2.21 -11.20 -15.68
C LYS A 222 -2.37 -9.68 -15.52
N GLY A 223 -2.70 -9.21 -14.32
CA GLY A 223 -2.83 -7.79 -14.01
C GLY A 223 -1.48 -7.09 -13.85
N SER A 224 -1.49 -5.77 -13.86
CA SER A 224 -0.30 -4.94 -13.60
C SER A 224 -0.16 -4.48 -12.14
N ALA A 225 -1.17 -4.74 -11.32
CA ALA A 225 -1.17 -4.35 -9.91
C ALA A 225 -0.32 -5.31 -9.07
N PRO A 226 0.39 -4.82 -8.02
CA PRO A 226 1.05 -5.68 -7.05
C PRO A 226 0.04 -6.61 -6.37
N TRP A 227 0.40 -7.87 -6.17
CA TRP A 227 -0.44 -8.82 -5.48
C TRP A 227 0.34 -9.72 -4.52
N GLN A 228 -0.37 -10.27 -3.54
CA GLN A 228 0.18 -11.20 -2.55
C GLN A 228 -0.89 -12.22 -2.13
N VAL A 229 -0.52 -13.50 -2.03
CA VAL A 229 -1.37 -14.54 -1.44
C VAL A 229 -0.58 -15.27 -0.37
N ASN A 230 -1.12 -15.34 0.84
CA ASN A 230 -0.57 -16.12 1.94
C ASN A 230 -1.52 -17.26 2.28
N LEU A 231 -0.99 -18.46 2.49
CA LEU A 231 -1.74 -19.63 2.95
C LEU A 231 -1.38 -19.92 4.41
N TYR A 232 -2.39 -19.99 5.28
CA TYR A 232 -2.21 -20.26 6.70
C TYR A 232 -2.58 -21.70 7.04
N SER A 233 -1.60 -22.50 7.45
CA SER A 233 -1.77 -23.89 7.90
C SER A 233 -2.71 -23.99 9.10
N GLY A 234 -3.44 -25.10 9.21
CA GLY A 234 -4.31 -25.38 10.37
C GLY A 234 -5.56 -24.50 10.45
N THR A 235 -5.81 -23.65 9.45
CA THR A 235 -6.94 -22.73 9.42
C THR A 235 -8.05 -23.19 8.47
N ASN A 236 -9.28 -22.75 8.76
CA ASN A 236 -10.48 -23.04 8.00
C ASN A 236 -11.20 -21.75 7.55
N HIS A 237 -12.28 -21.90 6.81
CA HIS A 237 -13.07 -20.75 6.39
C HIS A 237 -13.58 -19.96 7.61
N GLY A 238 -13.37 -18.64 7.59
CA GLY A 238 -13.71 -17.76 8.72
C GLY A 238 -12.57 -17.52 9.72
N PHE A 239 -11.38 -18.11 9.53
CA PHE A 239 -10.27 -17.98 10.49
C PHE A 239 -9.86 -16.53 10.79
N GLY A 240 -10.00 -15.62 9.81
CA GLY A 240 -9.66 -14.21 9.98
C GLY A 240 -10.56 -13.47 10.98
N VAL A 241 -11.76 -14.00 11.25
CA VAL A 241 -12.74 -13.42 12.18
C VAL A 241 -12.94 -14.32 13.40
N ARG A 242 -13.22 -15.60 13.18
CA ARG A 242 -13.77 -16.54 14.18
C ARG A 242 -12.90 -17.78 14.42
N ALA A 243 -11.58 -17.66 14.22
CA ALA A 243 -10.64 -18.72 14.60
C ALA A 243 -10.82 -19.14 16.07
N ASN A 244 -10.57 -20.42 16.37
CA ASN A 244 -10.47 -20.88 17.75
C ASN A 244 -9.18 -20.32 18.38
N ILE A 245 -9.30 -19.24 19.14
CA ILE A 245 -8.14 -18.56 19.76
C ILE A 245 -7.48 -19.35 20.90
N SER A 246 -8.08 -20.46 21.35
CA SER A 246 -7.43 -21.40 22.28
C SER A 246 -6.53 -22.42 21.59
N ASP A 247 -6.64 -22.54 20.25
CA ASP A 247 -5.72 -23.31 19.42
C ASP A 247 -4.57 -22.40 18.96
N PRO A 248 -3.30 -22.70 19.32
CA PRO A 248 -2.16 -21.84 18.98
C PRO A 248 -1.94 -21.67 17.48
N GLU A 249 -2.23 -22.68 16.66
CA GLU A 249 -2.02 -22.61 15.21
C GLU A 249 -3.08 -21.72 14.55
N GLN A 250 -4.35 -21.87 14.98
CA GLN A 250 -5.42 -21.00 14.50
C GLN A 250 -5.28 -19.55 14.98
N LEU A 251 -4.83 -19.34 16.24
CA LEU A 251 -4.53 -18.01 16.76
C LEU A 251 -3.43 -17.35 15.93
N ALA A 252 -2.32 -18.04 15.70
CA ALA A 252 -1.21 -17.53 14.89
C ALA A 252 -1.66 -17.21 13.46
N GLY A 253 -2.46 -18.09 12.83
CA GLY A 253 -3.03 -17.84 11.51
C GLY A 253 -3.90 -16.59 11.46
N LYS A 254 -4.77 -16.38 12.46
CA LYS A 254 -5.61 -15.18 12.57
C LYS A 254 -4.76 -13.91 12.74
N GLU A 255 -3.79 -13.93 13.64
CA GLU A 255 -2.94 -12.77 13.93
C GLU A 255 -2.05 -12.41 12.73
N GLU A 256 -1.41 -13.39 12.10
CA GLU A 256 -0.57 -13.16 10.94
C GLU A 256 -1.37 -12.70 9.71
N ALA A 257 -2.61 -13.15 9.54
CA ALA A 257 -3.50 -12.61 8.51
C ALA A 257 -3.85 -11.14 8.76
N PHE A 258 -4.13 -10.77 10.01
CA PHE A 258 -4.34 -9.37 10.37
C PHE A 258 -3.06 -8.53 10.13
N LEU A 259 -1.90 -9.00 10.57
CA LEU A 259 -0.63 -8.31 10.35
C LEU A 259 -0.25 -8.21 8.87
N GLN A 260 -0.59 -9.22 8.06
CA GLN A 260 -0.47 -9.14 6.60
C GLN A 260 -1.29 -7.97 6.06
N ALA A 261 -2.55 -7.82 6.48
CA ALA A 261 -3.41 -6.72 6.04
C ALA A 261 -2.83 -5.35 6.42
N VAL A 262 -2.38 -5.19 7.67
CA VAL A 262 -1.79 -3.93 8.14
C VAL A 262 -0.51 -3.60 7.38
N ARG A 263 0.40 -4.56 7.20
CA ARG A 263 1.63 -4.35 6.41
C ARG A 263 1.32 -4.01 4.95
N TRP A 264 0.29 -4.62 4.38
CA TRP A 264 -0.19 -4.31 3.03
C TRP A 264 -0.65 -2.87 2.93
N PHE A 265 -1.48 -2.41 3.86
CA PHE A 265 -1.96 -1.03 3.88
C PHE A 265 -0.84 -0.03 4.20
N ASP A 266 0.08 -0.34 5.12
CA ASP A 266 1.23 0.52 5.40
C ASP A 266 2.06 0.75 4.13
N ARG A 267 2.22 -0.28 3.31
CA ARG A 267 2.94 -0.19 2.04
C ARG A 267 2.22 0.61 0.96
N HIS A 268 0.88 0.52 0.90
CA HIS A 268 0.11 0.96 -0.27
C HIS A 268 -0.80 2.17 -0.03
N LEU A 269 -1.12 2.50 1.23
CA LEU A 269 -1.90 3.68 1.60
C LEU A 269 -1.04 4.81 2.15
N SER A 270 0.16 4.49 2.66
CA SER A 270 1.08 5.49 3.18
C SER A 270 1.92 6.09 2.06
N ARG A 271 1.98 7.42 2.00
CA ARG A 271 3.06 8.13 1.32
C ARG A 271 4.06 8.52 2.38
N PRO A 272 5.29 7.96 2.40
CA PRO A 272 6.29 8.37 3.37
C PRO A 272 6.49 9.88 3.33
N ASP A 273 6.46 10.53 4.50
CA ASP A 273 6.87 11.91 4.60
C ASP A 273 8.36 12.01 4.25
N PHE A 274 8.67 13.00 3.41
CA PHE A 274 10.01 13.23 2.95
C PHE A 274 10.35 14.71 3.04
N ILE A 275 11.61 14.97 3.30
CA ILE A 275 12.21 16.30 3.17
C ILE A 275 13.10 16.33 1.93
N LEU A 276 13.26 17.53 1.38
CA LEU A 276 14.28 17.81 0.38
C LEU A 276 15.35 18.66 1.05
N ARG A 277 16.61 18.29 0.85
CA ARG A 277 17.75 19.15 1.17
C ARG A 277 18.64 19.31 -0.06
N PRO A 278 19.39 20.42 -0.20
CA PRO A 278 20.45 20.50 -1.20
C PRO A 278 21.42 19.31 -1.06
N ALA A 279 21.93 18.83 -2.19
CA ALA A 279 23.05 17.89 -2.18
C ALA A 279 24.34 18.61 -1.76
N VAL A 280 25.25 17.83 -1.19
CA VAL A 280 26.66 18.20 -0.96
C VAL A 280 27.56 17.21 -1.69
N ASP A 281 28.83 17.53 -1.89
CA ASP A 281 29.75 16.66 -2.63
C ASP A 281 29.90 15.27 -2.00
N GLU A 282 29.76 15.16 -0.67
CA GLU A 282 29.78 13.89 0.05
C GLU A 282 28.62 12.96 -0.33
N ASP A 283 27.53 13.49 -0.91
CA ASP A 283 26.40 12.68 -1.36
C ASP A 283 26.69 11.94 -2.68
N ARG A 284 27.73 12.31 -3.43
CA ARG A 284 28.00 11.82 -4.80
C ARG A 284 27.95 10.30 -4.92
N ASP A 285 28.69 9.60 -4.08
CA ASP A 285 28.85 8.15 -4.18
C ASP A 285 27.57 7.41 -3.73
N ALA A 286 26.84 8.00 -2.76
CA ALA A 286 25.54 7.51 -2.33
C ALA A 286 24.47 7.70 -3.43
N CYS A 287 24.47 8.85 -4.11
CA CYS A 287 23.61 9.10 -5.25
C CYS A 287 23.92 8.12 -6.39
N TYR A 288 25.20 7.88 -6.70
CA TYR A 288 25.57 6.89 -7.70
C TYR A 288 25.09 5.48 -7.34
N THR A 289 25.18 5.09 -6.07
CA THR A 289 24.67 3.79 -5.62
C THR A 289 23.17 3.65 -5.88
N ILE A 290 22.40 4.71 -5.64
CA ILE A 290 20.97 4.74 -5.94
C ILE A 290 20.73 4.73 -7.45
N HIS A 291 21.46 5.56 -8.21
CA HIS A 291 21.39 5.63 -9.66
C HIS A 291 21.59 4.26 -10.29
N ARG A 292 22.68 3.58 -9.89
CA ARG A 292 22.98 2.23 -10.35
C ARG A 292 21.80 1.30 -10.14
N VAL A 293 21.25 1.23 -8.93
CA VAL A 293 20.14 0.29 -8.64
C VAL A 293 18.84 0.72 -9.33
N ALA A 294 18.57 2.02 -9.44
CA ALA A 294 17.32 2.53 -10.02
C ALA A 294 17.29 2.49 -11.55
N MET A 295 18.45 2.65 -12.19
CA MET A 295 18.60 2.82 -13.64
C MET A 295 19.29 1.66 -14.35
N TYR A 296 19.87 0.68 -13.63
CA TYR A 296 20.61 -0.44 -14.23
C TYR A 296 19.87 -1.09 -15.40
N ASP A 297 18.63 -1.55 -15.18
CA ASP A 297 17.86 -2.26 -16.21
C ASP A 297 17.55 -1.37 -17.41
N VAL A 298 17.25 -0.10 -17.18
CA VAL A 298 16.95 0.89 -18.23
C VAL A 298 18.20 1.17 -19.05
N VAL A 299 19.32 1.51 -18.41
CA VAL A 299 20.59 1.84 -19.08
C VAL A 299 21.11 0.62 -19.83
N LYS A 300 21.13 -0.57 -19.19
CA LYS A 300 21.55 -1.82 -19.81
C LYS A 300 20.75 -2.16 -21.06
N ALA A 301 19.43 -2.02 -21.02
CA ALA A 301 18.56 -2.27 -22.17
C ALA A 301 18.75 -1.24 -23.30
N THR A 302 19.23 -0.04 -22.97
CA THR A 302 19.31 1.10 -23.88
C THR A 302 20.68 1.23 -24.55
N PHE A 303 21.77 1.05 -23.78
CA PHE A 303 23.15 1.33 -24.19
C PHE A 303 24.12 0.19 -23.85
N GLY A 304 23.67 -0.84 -23.12
CA GLY A 304 24.56 -1.72 -22.36
C GLY A 304 24.95 -1.12 -21.00
N TRP A 305 25.65 -1.89 -20.17
CA TRP A 305 26.14 -1.42 -18.87
C TRP A 305 27.62 -1.78 -18.72
N ASP A 306 28.46 -0.75 -18.66
CA ASP A 306 29.86 -0.85 -18.25
C ASP A 306 30.04 0.00 -16.99
N GLU A 307 30.43 -0.64 -15.89
CA GLU A 307 30.48 0.02 -14.57
C GLU A 307 31.55 1.11 -14.52
N GLU A 308 32.69 0.94 -15.19
CA GLU A 308 33.76 1.93 -15.17
C GLU A 308 33.36 3.18 -15.94
N ASP A 309 32.74 3.01 -17.12
CA ASP A 309 32.23 4.12 -17.91
C ASP A 309 31.10 4.87 -17.20
N GLN A 310 30.19 4.15 -16.53
CA GLN A 310 29.10 4.78 -15.76
C GLN A 310 29.66 5.61 -14.59
N ILE A 311 30.63 5.08 -13.84
CA ILE A 311 31.29 5.81 -12.74
C ILE A 311 32.06 7.02 -13.28
N ALA A 312 32.83 6.86 -14.36
CA ALA A 312 33.62 7.94 -14.94
C ALA A 312 32.71 9.09 -15.42
N ARG A 313 31.61 8.75 -16.11
CA ARG A 313 30.61 9.73 -16.56
C ARG A 313 29.96 10.42 -15.36
N TRP A 314 29.47 9.66 -14.38
CA TRP A 314 28.83 10.19 -13.18
C TRP A 314 29.74 11.20 -12.46
N ASN A 315 31.01 10.86 -12.27
CA ASN A 315 31.98 11.74 -11.63
C ASN A 315 32.28 13.00 -12.44
N SER A 316 32.24 12.92 -13.78
CA SER A 316 32.50 14.07 -14.65
C SER A 316 31.31 15.03 -14.77
N GLU A 317 30.09 14.50 -14.64
CA GLU A 317 28.83 15.25 -14.74
C GLU A 317 28.28 15.68 -13.36
N TRP A 318 28.87 15.20 -12.26
CA TRP A 318 28.41 15.54 -10.91
C TRP A 318 28.58 17.02 -10.60
N ASP A 319 27.46 17.70 -10.41
CA ASP A 319 27.37 19.05 -9.84
C ASP A 319 26.33 19.02 -8.71
N PRO A 320 26.74 19.10 -7.42
CA PRO A 320 25.79 19.02 -6.30
C PRO A 320 24.75 20.15 -6.32
N SER A 321 25.00 21.26 -7.03
CA SER A 321 24.07 22.39 -7.10
C SER A 321 22.80 22.10 -7.91
N GLU A 322 22.84 21.09 -8.79
CA GLU A 322 21.68 20.65 -9.58
C GLU A 322 20.81 19.62 -8.85
N PHE A 323 21.33 19.01 -7.78
CA PHE A 323 20.67 17.92 -7.05
C PHE A 323 20.01 18.39 -5.75
N GLN A 324 18.83 17.83 -5.48
CA GLN A 324 18.23 17.80 -4.15
C GLN A 324 18.11 16.34 -3.67
N ILE A 325 18.50 16.10 -2.43
CA ILE A 325 18.42 14.78 -1.78
C ILE A 325 17.04 14.59 -1.18
N VAL A 326 16.45 13.43 -1.48
CA VAL A 326 15.19 12.98 -0.90
C VAL A 326 15.50 12.18 0.36
N VAL A 327 15.01 12.66 1.50
CA VAL A 327 15.27 12.03 2.81
C VAL A 327 13.96 11.61 3.45
N VAL A 328 13.88 10.35 3.89
CA VAL A 328 12.77 9.78 4.66
C VAL A 328 13.33 9.25 5.98
N ASP A 329 12.73 9.62 7.11
CA ASP A 329 13.18 9.20 8.45
C ASP A 329 14.70 9.40 8.70
N GLY A 330 15.25 10.51 8.21
CA GLY A 330 16.68 10.84 8.35
C GLY A 330 17.63 10.08 7.40
N ARG A 331 17.11 9.14 6.60
CA ARG A 331 17.88 8.39 5.60
C ARG A 331 17.68 8.97 4.20
N MET A 332 18.77 9.12 3.47
CA MET A 332 18.74 9.39 2.02
C MET A 332 18.16 8.18 1.29
N ILE A 333 17.11 8.41 0.52
CA ILE A 333 16.41 7.36 -0.24
C ILE A 333 16.37 7.64 -1.75
N GLY A 334 16.94 8.78 -2.18
CA GLY A 334 16.94 9.17 -3.57
C GLY A 334 17.40 10.59 -3.79
N SER A 335 17.35 11.02 -5.05
CA SER A 335 17.70 12.37 -5.48
C SER A 335 16.78 12.82 -6.62
N ILE A 336 16.71 14.13 -6.78
CA ILE A 336 16.07 14.78 -7.93
C ILE A 336 17.04 15.82 -8.49
N ASP A 337 17.22 15.81 -9.80
CA ASP A 337 18.06 16.74 -10.55
C ASP A 337 17.15 17.71 -11.32
N VAL A 338 17.24 19.00 -10.97
CA VAL A 338 16.35 20.04 -11.45
C VAL A 338 17.13 21.27 -11.86
N VAL A 339 17.01 21.66 -13.14
CA VAL A 339 17.60 22.88 -13.68
C VAL A 339 16.50 23.93 -13.87
N ASP A 340 16.59 25.03 -13.12
CA ASP A 340 15.61 26.13 -13.16
C ASP A 340 16.00 27.17 -14.21
N ARG A 341 15.57 26.96 -15.46
CA ARG A 341 15.96 27.80 -16.61
C ARG A 341 15.01 28.99 -16.76
N THR A 342 15.41 29.97 -17.57
CA THR A 342 14.60 31.19 -17.78
C THR A 342 13.21 30.89 -18.34
N ASN A 343 13.09 29.95 -19.28
CA ASN A 343 11.86 29.69 -20.05
C ASN A 343 11.14 28.39 -19.68
N ASP A 344 11.75 27.53 -18.86
CA ASP A 344 11.19 26.28 -18.40
C ASP A 344 11.85 25.83 -17.09
N ILE A 345 11.28 24.81 -16.46
CA ILE A 345 11.96 24.02 -15.44
C ILE A 345 12.26 22.67 -16.09
N LEU A 346 13.53 22.24 -16.08
CA LEU A 346 13.91 20.91 -16.55
C LEU A 346 14.03 19.98 -15.34
N LEU A 347 13.25 18.89 -15.35
CA LEU A 347 13.50 17.72 -14.51
C LEU A 347 14.41 16.77 -15.30
N SER A 348 15.70 16.80 -14.98
CA SER A 348 16.73 16.00 -15.64
C SER A 348 16.76 14.56 -15.12
N GLY A 349 16.53 14.38 -13.81
CA GLY A 349 16.56 13.07 -13.17
C GLY A 349 15.66 13.00 -11.93
N ILE A 350 15.04 11.84 -11.71
CA ILE A 350 14.32 11.51 -10.49
C ILE A 350 14.52 10.04 -10.16
N GLU A 351 15.28 9.79 -9.09
CA GLU A 351 15.75 8.44 -8.76
C GLU A 351 15.51 8.17 -7.29
N LEU A 352 14.78 7.09 -7.00
CA LEU A 352 14.49 6.65 -5.64
C LEU A 352 14.91 5.18 -5.52
N GLU A 353 15.37 4.78 -4.34
CA GLU A 353 15.61 3.38 -4.01
C GLU A 353 14.36 2.52 -4.31
N PRO A 354 14.51 1.30 -4.86
CA PRO A 354 13.37 0.45 -5.24
C PRO A 354 12.35 0.24 -4.12
N ALA A 355 12.80 0.17 -2.86
CA ALA A 355 11.93 0.00 -1.71
C ALA A 355 10.94 1.16 -1.52
N PHE A 356 11.30 2.38 -1.92
CA PHE A 356 10.50 3.60 -1.76
C PHE A 356 9.76 4.01 -3.05
N GLN A 357 10.04 3.33 -4.15
CA GLN A 357 9.32 3.53 -5.40
C GLN A 357 7.87 3.04 -5.30
N GLY A 358 6.97 3.71 -6.03
CA GLY A 358 5.54 3.32 -6.08
C GLY A 358 4.74 3.74 -4.84
N ARG A 359 5.36 4.45 -3.89
CA ARG A 359 4.73 4.97 -2.67
C ARG A 359 4.28 6.43 -2.78
N GLY A 360 4.10 6.94 -3.99
CA GLY A 360 3.65 8.32 -4.23
C GLY A 360 4.69 9.43 -4.03
N ILE A 361 5.92 9.13 -3.61
CA ILE A 361 7.00 10.13 -3.43
C ILE A 361 7.31 10.84 -4.75
N GLY A 362 7.52 10.08 -5.84
CA GLY A 362 7.79 10.66 -7.16
C GLY A 362 6.69 11.59 -7.67
N SER A 363 5.41 11.19 -7.53
CA SER A 363 4.28 12.06 -7.87
C SER A 363 4.26 13.34 -7.04
N ALA A 364 4.58 13.27 -5.75
CA ALA A 364 4.61 14.45 -4.89
C ALA A 364 5.79 15.39 -5.21
N LEU A 365 6.96 14.84 -5.55
CA LEU A 365 8.12 15.62 -6.01
C LEU A 365 7.79 16.39 -7.29
N ILE A 366 7.24 15.71 -8.30
CA ILE A 366 6.84 16.32 -9.58
C ILE A 366 5.72 17.34 -9.36
N GLY A 367 4.75 17.06 -8.47
CA GLY A 367 3.71 18.02 -8.12
C GLY A 367 4.24 19.33 -7.52
N LYS A 368 5.31 19.27 -6.69
CA LYS A 368 5.99 20.49 -6.21
C LYS A 368 6.62 21.27 -7.37
N LEU A 369 7.21 20.58 -8.35
CA LEU A 369 7.77 21.22 -9.54
C LEU A 369 6.68 21.82 -10.45
N GLN A 370 5.54 21.15 -10.62
CA GLN A 370 4.39 21.69 -11.35
C GLN A 370 3.85 22.96 -10.68
N ALA A 371 3.77 22.99 -9.34
CA ALA A 371 3.38 24.19 -8.60
C ALA A 371 4.38 25.34 -8.79
N LYS A 372 5.69 25.05 -8.76
CA LYS A 372 6.75 26.04 -9.04
C LYS A 372 6.68 26.57 -10.47
N ALA A 373 6.50 25.68 -11.45
CA ALA A 373 6.34 26.01 -12.87
C ALA A 373 5.09 26.88 -13.10
N ALA A 374 3.96 26.55 -12.47
CA ALA A 374 2.74 27.34 -12.50
C ALA A 374 2.92 28.74 -11.90
N GLN A 375 3.61 28.86 -10.77
CA GLN A 375 3.92 30.15 -10.15
C GLN A 375 4.76 31.03 -11.08
N ARG A 376 5.70 30.43 -11.81
CA ARG A 376 6.55 31.12 -12.78
C ARG A 376 5.86 31.37 -14.12
N GLY A 377 4.76 30.68 -14.43
CA GLY A 377 4.10 30.73 -15.73
C GLY A 377 4.94 30.13 -16.86
N VAL A 378 5.78 29.14 -16.55
CA VAL A 378 6.64 28.45 -17.52
C VAL A 378 6.34 26.95 -17.54
N PRO A 379 6.61 26.23 -18.64
CA PRO A 379 6.46 24.79 -18.70
C PRO A 379 7.43 24.02 -17.80
N LEU A 380 7.04 22.81 -17.42
CA LEU A 380 7.90 21.80 -16.82
C LEU A 380 8.22 20.75 -17.90
N VAL A 381 9.51 20.51 -18.14
CA VAL A 381 10.01 19.63 -19.21
C VAL A 381 10.80 18.48 -18.59
N LEU A 382 10.75 17.31 -19.21
CA LEU A 382 11.55 16.14 -18.83
C LEU A 382 11.83 15.24 -20.03
N GLY A 383 12.77 14.31 -19.87
CA GLY A 383 13.03 13.24 -20.82
C GLY A 383 12.78 11.86 -20.22
N VAL A 384 12.27 10.91 -21.02
CA VAL A 384 12.10 9.52 -20.61
C VAL A 384 12.55 8.58 -21.72
N PHE A 385 13.36 7.57 -21.37
CA PHE A 385 13.77 6.53 -22.31
C PHE A 385 12.62 5.55 -22.58
N GLU A 386 12.54 5.04 -23.80
CA GLU A 386 11.54 4.01 -24.18
C GLU A 386 11.61 2.77 -23.27
N ALA A 387 12.81 2.40 -22.83
CA ALA A 387 13.04 1.30 -21.88
C ALA A 387 12.54 1.57 -20.45
N ASN A 388 11.91 2.73 -20.19
CA ASN A 388 11.33 3.07 -18.88
C ASN A 388 9.81 3.34 -18.96
N PRO A 389 8.98 2.33 -19.28
CA PRO A 389 7.53 2.49 -19.43
C PRO A 389 6.84 2.89 -18.11
N ARG A 390 7.42 2.53 -16.96
CA ARG A 390 6.92 2.88 -15.64
C ARG A 390 7.01 4.38 -15.37
N ALA A 391 8.15 5.01 -15.67
CA ALA A 391 8.30 6.46 -15.53
C ALA A 391 7.39 7.20 -16.53
N ARG A 392 7.29 6.71 -17.78
CA ARG A 392 6.39 7.29 -18.78
C ARG A 392 4.93 7.31 -18.31
N ALA A 393 4.43 6.18 -17.81
CA ALA A 393 3.05 6.09 -17.30
C ALA A 393 2.81 7.03 -16.10
N LEU A 394 3.82 7.25 -15.25
CA LEU A 394 3.77 8.25 -14.18
C LEU A 394 3.63 9.67 -14.76
N TYR A 395 4.45 10.04 -15.74
CA TYR A 395 4.43 11.38 -16.34
C TYR A 395 3.12 11.65 -17.08
N GLU A 396 2.64 10.71 -17.88
CA GLU A 396 1.35 10.83 -18.60
C GLU A 396 0.18 11.00 -17.63
N ARG A 397 0.16 10.25 -16.52
CA ARG A 397 -0.85 10.39 -15.45
C ARG A 397 -0.80 11.76 -14.76
N LEU A 398 0.36 12.40 -14.72
CA LEU A 398 0.53 13.76 -14.18
C LEU A 398 0.27 14.86 -15.23
N GLY A 399 -0.21 14.49 -16.42
CA GLY A 399 -0.62 15.42 -17.46
C GLY A 399 0.50 15.86 -18.40
N PHE A 400 1.68 15.23 -18.35
CA PHE A 400 2.72 15.48 -19.33
C PHE A 400 2.33 14.90 -20.68
N LYS A 401 2.71 15.60 -21.75
CA LYS A 401 2.54 15.16 -23.14
C LYS A 401 3.88 15.14 -23.85
N GLU A 402 4.10 14.12 -24.66
CA GLU A 402 5.25 14.09 -25.56
C GLU A 402 5.12 15.22 -26.59
N PHE A 403 6.18 16.02 -26.75
CA PHE A 403 6.22 17.12 -27.73
C PHE A 403 7.38 16.97 -28.73
N HIS A 404 8.38 16.14 -28.39
CA HIS A 404 9.50 15.85 -29.26
C HIS A 404 10.10 14.47 -28.93
N ARG A 405 10.85 13.89 -29.87
CA ARG A 405 11.51 12.60 -29.70
C ARG A 405 12.91 12.66 -30.30
N GLU A 406 13.91 12.27 -29.52
CA GLU A 406 15.32 12.20 -29.89
C GLU A 406 15.75 10.73 -29.87
N GLY A 407 15.56 10.06 -31.02
CA GLY A 407 15.75 8.61 -31.12
C GLY A 407 14.88 7.86 -30.11
N ILE A 408 15.53 7.19 -29.16
CA ILE A 408 14.95 6.38 -28.08
C ILE A 408 14.52 7.17 -26.83
N LYS A 409 14.73 8.49 -26.82
CA LYS A 409 14.35 9.37 -25.71
C LYS A 409 13.15 10.23 -26.11
N ALA A 410 12.03 10.08 -25.40
CA ALA A 410 10.88 10.95 -25.55
C ALA A 410 11.03 12.19 -24.66
N LEU A 411 10.87 13.39 -25.22
CA LEU A 411 10.80 14.63 -24.47
C LEU A 411 9.33 14.96 -24.18
N MET A 412 9.03 15.15 -22.91
CA MET A 412 7.68 15.42 -22.43
C MET A 412 7.59 16.78 -21.77
N ARG A 413 6.43 17.41 -21.91
CA ARG A 413 6.14 18.73 -21.35
C ARG A 413 4.80 18.72 -20.63
N TRP A 414 4.77 19.40 -19.48
CA TRP A 414 3.57 19.83 -18.80
C TRP A 414 3.48 21.36 -18.86
N GLU A 415 2.29 21.87 -19.19
CA GLU A 415 2.01 23.31 -19.30
C GLU A 415 1.13 23.72 -18.11
N PRO A 416 1.41 24.86 -17.44
CA PRO A 416 0.52 25.38 -16.42
C PRO A 416 -0.77 25.91 -17.05
N ASP A 417 -1.90 25.77 -16.34
CA ASP A 417 -3.17 26.32 -16.81
C ASP A 417 -3.04 27.83 -17.01
N VAL A 418 -3.38 28.31 -18.21
CA VAL A 418 -3.42 29.74 -18.50
C VAL A 418 -4.56 30.34 -17.66
N VAL A 419 -4.22 31.07 -16.60
CA VAL A 419 -5.19 31.93 -15.93
C VAL A 419 -5.62 32.97 -16.95
N LYS A 420 -6.80 32.76 -17.56
CA LYS A 420 -7.48 33.83 -18.30
C LYS A 420 -7.73 34.94 -17.28
N LYS A 421 -6.89 35.97 -17.27
CA LYS A 421 -7.21 37.23 -16.59
C LYS A 421 -8.48 37.76 -17.27
N GLY A 422 -9.60 37.65 -16.57
CA GLY A 422 -10.84 38.33 -16.90
C GLY A 422 -10.72 39.83 -16.72
#